data_AF-A0A4R0WGF5-F1
#
_entry.id   AF-A0A4R0WGF5-F1
#
_cell.length_a   1.000
_cell.length_b   1.000
_cell.length_c   1.000
_cell.angle_alpha   90.00
_cell.angle_beta   90.00
_cell.angle_gamma   90.00
#
_symmetry.space_group_name_H-M   'P 1'
#
loop_
_entity.id
_entity.type
_entity.pdbx_description
1 polymer ?
#
loop_
_entity_poly.entity_id
_entity_poly.type
_entity_poly.pdbx_seq_one_letter_code
_entity_poly.pdbx_strand_id
1 'polypeptide(L)'
;MTGAVHVDAGTYTMDATDWPLGNNSWLMGIQVHISHDDGSEGANVFGPGNYGPKTLKAGTLQCNIFVNTTGEVDKTFTPRLYKID
;
A
#
# COMPACT_ATOMS: atom_id res chain seq x y z
N MET A 1 3.44 3.06 -11.89
CA MET A 1 4.75 3.22 -11.21
C MET A 1 4.83 2.18 -10.11
N THR A 2 5.94 1.47 -10.00
CA THR A 2 6.14 0.42 -8.99
C THR A 2 7.33 0.77 -8.11
N GLY A 3 7.09 0.85 -6.80
CA GLY A 3 8.13 0.96 -5.78
C GLY A 3 8.25 -0.38 -5.04
N ALA A 4 9.45 -0.74 -4.60
CA ALA A 4 9.67 -1.92 -3.77
C ALA A 4 10.40 -1.55 -2.49
N VAL A 5 9.96 -2.09 -1.37
CA VAL A 5 10.64 -1.94 -0.06
C VAL A 5 10.66 -3.28 0.64
N HIS A 6 11.83 -3.66 1.16
CA HIS A 6 11.97 -4.84 2.01
C HIS A 6 11.60 -4.47 3.45
N VAL A 7 10.86 -5.34 4.12
CA VAL A 7 10.40 -5.15 5.50
C VAL A 7 10.72 -6.39 6.33
N ASP A 8 11.03 -6.17 7.60
CA ASP A 8 11.09 -7.24 8.60
C ASP A 8 9.68 -7.67 9.01
N ALA A 9 9.59 -8.79 9.73
CA ALA A 9 8.33 -9.18 10.36
C ALA A 9 7.88 -8.12 11.40
N GLY A 10 6.58 -7.88 11.46
CA GLY A 10 5.98 -6.95 12.40
C GLY A 10 4.62 -6.43 11.94
N THR A 11 4.10 -5.47 12.68
CA THR A 11 2.80 -4.87 12.41
C THR A 11 3.00 -3.55 11.68
N TYR A 12 2.45 -3.47 10.47
CA TYR A 12 2.57 -2.32 9.59
C TYR A 12 1.20 -1.72 9.29
N THR A 13 1.14 -0.41 9.10
CA THR A 13 -0.05 0.30 8.61
C THR A 13 0.33 1.27 7.51
N MET A 14 -0.56 1.50 6.56
CA MET A 14 -0.46 2.61 5.63
C MET A 14 -1.37 3.75 6.08
N ASP A 15 -0.82 4.96 6.14
CA ASP A 15 -1.60 6.14 6.48
C ASP A 15 -2.32 6.65 5.25
N ALA A 16 -3.66 6.59 5.33
CA ALA A 16 -4.56 7.00 4.26
C ALA A 16 -5.28 8.33 4.52
N THR A 17 -4.87 9.08 5.55
CA THR A 17 -5.53 10.34 5.94
C THR A 17 -5.32 11.46 4.93
N ASP A 18 -4.11 11.58 4.36
CA ASP A 18 -3.75 12.62 3.39
C ASP A 18 -4.10 12.23 1.94
N TRP A 19 -5.04 11.30 1.75
CA TRP A 19 -5.37 10.78 0.43
C TRP A 19 -6.34 11.70 -0.31
N PRO A 20 -6.00 12.20 -1.51
CA PRO A 20 -6.75 13.25 -2.19
C PRO A 20 -8.20 12.86 -2.55
N LEU A 21 -8.50 11.56 -2.66
CA LEU A 21 -9.84 11.03 -2.97
C LEU A 21 -10.42 10.15 -1.85
N GLY A 22 -9.78 10.16 -0.67
CA GLY A 22 -10.14 9.31 0.46
C GLY A 22 -9.61 7.88 0.35
N ASN A 23 -9.60 7.18 1.48
CA ASN A 23 -9.02 5.85 1.65
C ASN A 23 -9.81 4.71 0.98
N ASN A 24 -11.03 4.96 0.49
CA ASN A 24 -11.88 3.96 -0.18
C ASN A 24 -11.90 4.14 -1.71
N SER A 25 -11.14 5.10 -2.26
CA SER A 25 -11.19 5.43 -3.68
C SER A 25 -10.57 4.35 -4.56
N TRP A 26 -11.29 4.00 -5.62
CA TRP A 26 -10.80 3.20 -6.75
C TRP A 26 -10.44 4.05 -7.96
N LEU A 27 -10.50 5.38 -7.86
CA LEU A 27 -10.10 6.32 -8.93
C LEU A 27 -8.61 6.67 -8.86
N MET A 28 -8.02 6.66 -7.67
CA MET A 28 -6.57 6.80 -7.45
C MET A 28 -6.23 6.26 -6.06
N GLY A 29 -5.12 5.53 -5.94
CA GLY A 29 -4.69 4.96 -4.67
C GLY A 29 -3.47 4.06 -4.82
N ILE A 30 -3.20 3.28 -3.77
CA ILE A 30 -2.12 2.29 -3.75
C ILE A 30 -2.69 0.88 -3.57
N GLN A 31 -2.12 -0.08 -4.29
CA GLN A 31 -2.25 -1.49 -3.97
C GLN A 31 -0.87 -2.06 -3.65
N VAL A 32 -0.77 -2.78 -2.54
CA VAL A 32 0.48 -3.39 -2.10
C VAL A 32 0.35 -4.90 -2.08
N HIS A 33 1.27 -5.56 -2.77
CA HIS A 33 1.46 -7.00 -2.72
C HIS A 33 2.75 -7.33 -1.97
N ILE A 34 2.75 -8.35 -1.12
CA ILE A 34 3.95 -8.85 -0.45
C ILE A 34 4.42 -10.16 -1.07
N SER A 35 5.72 -10.27 -1.33
CA SER A 35 6.40 -11.55 -1.54
C SER A 35 7.17 -11.90 -0.27
N HIS A 36 6.87 -13.04 0.34
CA HIS A 36 7.48 -13.45 1.61
C HIS A 36 8.88 -14.04 1.42
N ASP A 37 9.80 -13.73 2.33
CA ASP A 37 11.17 -14.25 2.28
C ASP A 37 11.26 -15.77 2.53
N ASP A 38 10.25 -16.31 3.22
CA ASP A 38 10.14 -17.75 3.51
C ASP A 38 9.64 -18.58 2.32
N GLY A 39 9.39 -17.94 1.17
CA GLY A 39 8.88 -18.59 -0.04
C GLY A 39 7.40 -18.98 0.01
N SER A 40 6.67 -18.62 1.08
CA SER A 40 5.22 -18.81 1.13
C SER A 40 4.49 -17.89 0.15
N GLU A 41 3.27 -18.29 -0.24
CA GLU A 41 2.46 -17.54 -1.21
C GLU A 41 2.31 -16.08 -0.79
N GLY A 42 2.46 -15.17 -1.76
CA GLY A 42 2.31 -13.74 -1.55
C GLY A 42 0.86 -13.33 -1.29
N ALA A 43 0.66 -12.07 -0.92
CA ALA A 43 -0.68 -11.56 -0.62
C ALA A 43 -0.83 -10.07 -0.94
N ASN A 44 -2.06 -9.65 -1.28
CA ASN A 44 -2.42 -8.23 -1.28
C ASN A 44 -2.67 -7.78 0.16
N VAL A 45 -1.83 -6.90 0.68
CA VAL A 45 -1.83 -6.52 2.11
C VAL A 45 -2.46 -5.15 2.36
N PHE A 46 -2.33 -4.23 1.39
CA PHE A 46 -2.95 -2.91 1.46
C PHE A 46 -3.64 -2.57 0.15
N GLY A 47 -4.79 -1.89 0.24
CA GLY A 47 -5.63 -1.50 -0.89
C GLY A 47 -6.82 -0.67 -0.43
N PRO A 48 -7.64 -0.13 -1.34
CA PRO A 48 -8.76 0.75 -1.00
C PRO A 48 -9.66 0.14 0.08
N GLY A 49 -9.88 0.90 1.16
CA GLY A 49 -10.63 0.48 2.35
C GLY A 49 -9.91 -0.47 3.30
N ASN A 50 -8.63 -0.79 3.02
CA ASN A 50 -7.87 -1.80 3.75
C ASN A 50 -6.42 -1.34 4.05
N TYR A 51 -6.22 -0.06 4.37
CA TYR A 51 -4.90 0.49 4.73
C TYR A 51 -4.51 0.37 6.20
N GLY A 52 -5.46 -0.05 7.05
CA GLY A 52 -5.23 -0.18 8.49
C GLY A 52 -4.20 -1.27 8.86
N PRO A 53 -3.90 -1.43 10.15
CA PRO A 53 -2.83 -2.32 10.62
C PRO A 53 -2.90 -3.75 10.10
N LYS A 54 -1.75 -4.30 9.70
CA LYS A 54 -1.52 -5.67 9.23
C LYS A 54 -0.27 -6.25 9.86
N THR A 55 -0.38 -7.45 10.41
CA THR A 55 0.80 -8.25 10.78
C THR A 55 1.37 -8.89 9.52
N LEU A 56 2.61 -8.55 9.21
CA LEU A 56 3.34 -9.01 8.04
C LEU A 56 4.51 -9.90 8.48
N LYS A 57 4.81 -10.92 7.66
CA LYS A 57 6.11 -11.60 7.73
C LYS A 57 7.18 -10.73 7.07
N ALA A 58 8.44 -11.10 7.27
CA ALA A 58 9.54 -10.52 6.50
C ALA A 58 9.34 -10.80 5.00
N GLY A 59 9.59 -9.79 4.18
CA GLY A 59 9.30 -9.87 2.76
C GLY A 59 9.50 -8.56 2.02
N THR A 60 9.27 -8.59 0.71
CA THR A 60 9.32 -7.41 -0.15
C THR A 60 7.91 -6.94 -0.49
N LEU A 61 7.58 -5.70 -0.13
CA LEU A 61 6.35 -5.02 -0.52
C LEU A 61 6.53 -4.40 -1.90
N GLN A 62 5.69 -4.80 -2.86
CA GLN A 62 5.54 -4.17 -4.16
C GLN A 62 4.36 -3.20 -4.13
N CYS A 63 4.65 -1.90 -4.15
CA CYS A 63 3.68 -0.83 -4.10
C CYS A 63 3.33 -0.36 -5.51
N ASN A 64 2.05 -0.50 -5.89
CA ASN A 64 1.50 -0.06 -7.16
C ASN A 64 0.63 1.18 -6.94
N ILE A 65 1.03 2.31 -7.50
CA ILE A 65 0.15 3.49 -7.57
C ILE A 65 -0.72 3.33 -8.81
N PHE A 66 -2.03 3.41 -8.64
CA PHE A 66 -3.00 3.38 -9.73
C PHE A 66 -3.72 4.72 -9.86
N VAL A 67 -4.08 5.06 -11.09
CA VAL A 67 -4.95 6.18 -11.47
C VAL A 67 -5.93 5.64 -12.50
N ASN A 68 -7.22 5.68 -12.18
CA ASN A 68 -8.31 5.04 -12.91
C ASN A 68 -9.46 6.04 -13.11
N THR A 69 -9.15 7.16 -13.74
CA THR A 69 -10.13 8.19 -14.11
C THR A 69 -9.85 8.71 -15.51
N THR A 70 -10.88 9.19 -16.18
CA THR A 70 -10.77 9.84 -17.49
C THR A 70 -10.72 11.35 -17.28
N GLY A 71 -9.57 11.97 -17.49
CA GLY A 71 -9.37 13.41 -17.32
C GLY A 71 -7.99 13.76 -16.75
N GLU A 72 -7.73 15.05 -16.62
CA GLU A 72 -6.52 15.53 -15.95
C GLU A 72 -6.61 15.25 -14.44
N VAL A 73 -5.51 14.74 -13.88
CA VAL A 73 -5.36 14.52 -12.43
C VAL A 73 -4.20 15.35 -11.95
N ASP A 74 -4.49 16.55 -11.44
CA ASP A 74 -3.56 17.39 -10.71
C ASP A 74 -3.87 17.31 -9.20
N LYS A 75 -3.25 16.32 -8.55
CA LYS A 75 -3.40 16.06 -7.11
C LYS A 75 -2.07 15.65 -6.51
N THR A 76 -1.79 16.15 -5.31
CA THR A 76 -0.69 15.65 -4.48
C THR A 76 -1.10 14.36 -3.79
N PHE A 77 -0.20 13.38 -3.79
CA PHE A 77 -0.40 12.08 -3.16
C PHE A 77 0.83 11.73 -2.33
N THR A 78 0.66 11.50 -1.02
CA THR A 78 1.76 11.28 -0.08
C THR A 78 1.53 10.00 0.72
N PRO A 79 1.89 8.84 0.18
CA PRO A 79 1.75 7.57 0.88
C PRO A 79 2.81 7.43 1.97
N ARG A 80 2.42 6.90 3.12
CA ARG A 80 3.34 6.58 4.23
C ARG A 80 3.09 5.15 4.69
N LEU A 81 4.18 4.43 4.97
CA LEU A 81 4.18 3.11 5.57
C LEU A 81 4.87 3.22 6.94
N TYR A 82 4.21 2.71 7.97
CA TYR A 82 4.71 2.73 9.35
C TYR A 82 4.77 1.32 9.91
N LYS A 83 5.84 1.00 10.64
CA LYS A 83 5.86 -0.10 11.61
C LYS A 83 5.35 0.44 12.95
N ILE A 84 4.44 -0.27 13.62
CA ILE A 84 3.69 0.24 14.79
C ILE A 84 3.81 -0.65 16.03
N ASP A 85 4.73 -1.60 16.03
CA ASP A 85 5.07 -2.47 17.16
C ASP A 85 6.54 -2.33 17.62
#